data_AF-A0A7X5WQX1-F1
#
_entry.id   AF-A0A7X5WQX1-F1
#
_cell.length_a   1.000
_cell.length_b   1.000
_cell.length_c   1.000
_cell.angle_alpha   90.00
_cell.angle_beta   90.00
_cell.angle_gamma   90.00
#
_symmetry.space_group_name_H-M   'P 1'
#
loop_
_entity.id
_entity.type
_entity.pdbx_description
1 polymer ?
#
loop_
_entity_poly.entity_id
_entity_poly.type
_entity_poly.pdbx_seq_one_letter_code
_entity_poly.pdbx_strand_id
1 'polypeptide(L)'
;PATKISIFLSVFDVHVQRAPVSGRVEHREYRPGAYAAAWADKASEDNEQASLGIETPHGRVLVKQIAGLVARRIVTDPVVGDSI
;
A
#
# COMPACT_ATOMS: atom_id res chain seq x y z
N PRO A 1 12.41 -8.11 12.20
CA PRO A 1 12.13 -6.68 12.46
C PRO A 1 12.28 -5.91 11.15
N ALA A 2 11.42 -4.93 10.88
CA ALA A 2 11.47 -4.12 9.65
C ALA A 2 11.39 -2.63 10.00
N THR A 3 12.08 -1.79 9.24
CA THR A 3 11.95 -0.33 9.36
C THR A 3 10.65 0.10 8.69
N LYS A 4 9.74 0.74 9.45
CA LYS A 4 8.46 1.24 8.94
C LYS A 4 8.58 2.71 8.57
N ILE A 5 8.22 3.04 7.33
CA ILE A 5 8.04 4.42 6.86
C ILE A 5 6.55 4.62 6.62
N SER A 6 5.98 5.68 7.18
CA SER A 6 4.56 6.02 7.02
C SER A 6 4.45 7.38 6.35
N ILE A 7 3.63 7.47 5.30
CA ILE A 7 3.40 8.70 4.54
C ILE A 7 1.90 8.94 4.53
N PHE A 8 1.49 10.16 4.89
CA PHE A 8 0.12 10.62 4.78
C PHE A 8 -0.04 11.46 3.52
N LEU A 9 -0.97 11.09 2.64
CA LEU A 9 -1.35 11.88 1.47
C LEU A 9 -2.65 12.62 1.78
N SER A 10 -2.60 13.94 1.73
CA SER A 10 -3.78 14.79 1.76
C SER A 10 -4.54 14.71 0.43
N VAL A 11 -5.77 15.21 0.41
CA VAL A 11 -6.63 15.24 -0.80
C VAL A 11 -6.04 16.06 -1.95
N PHE A 12 -5.04 16.92 -1.67
CA PHE A 12 -4.38 17.77 -2.67
C PHE A 12 -3.09 17.16 -3.23
N ASP A 13 -2.64 16.04 -2.67
CA ASP A 13 -1.42 15.36 -3.13
C ASP A 13 -1.68 14.49 -4.36
N VAL A 14 -0.59 14.09 -5.03
CA VAL A 14 -0.67 13.10 -6.11
C VAL A 14 -0.92 11.72 -5.53
N HIS A 15 -2.04 11.10 -5.90
CA HIS A 15 -2.45 9.79 -5.40
C HIS A 15 -1.93 8.61 -6.25
N VAL A 16 -1.08 8.89 -7.25
CA VAL A 16 -0.36 7.87 -8.02
C VAL A 16 0.96 7.57 -7.31
N GLN A 17 1.10 6.34 -6.80
CA GLN A 17 2.32 5.87 -6.15
C GLN A 17 3.08 4.91 -7.07
N ARG A 18 4.39 5.12 -7.19
CA ARG A 18 5.29 4.23 -7.95
C ARG A 18 5.93 3.21 -7.01
N ALA A 19 6.40 2.10 -7.58
CA ALA A 19 7.21 1.15 -6.83
C ALA A 19 8.44 1.86 -6.24
N PRO A 20 8.71 1.76 -4.92
CA PRO A 20 9.82 2.45 -4.29
C PRO A 20 11.18 1.81 -4.59
N VAL A 21 11.15 0.56 -5.07
CA VAL A 21 12.32 -0.27 -5.39
C VAL A 21 11.99 -1.14 -6.59
N SER A 22 13.02 -1.54 -7.33
CA SER A 22 12.90 -2.56 -8.36
C SER A 22 12.98 -3.97 -7.75
N GLY A 23 12.26 -4.92 -8.34
CA GLY A 23 12.23 -6.29 -7.85
C GLY A 23 11.11 -7.13 -8.45
N ARG A 24 10.92 -8.33 -7.89
CA ARG A 24 9.87 -9.25 -8.30
C ARG A 24 8.69 -9.17 -7.34
N VAL A 25 7.48 -9.10 -7.87
CA VAL A 25 6.26 -9.14 -7.06
C VAL A 25 5.99 -10.56 -6.61
N GLU A 26 6.15 -10.84 -5.32
CA GLU A 26 5.93 -12.16 -4.72
C GLU A 26 4.61 -12.25 -3.95
N HIS A 27 3.99 -11.10 -3.64
CA HIS A 27 2.75 -11.06 -2.88
C HIS A 27 1.87 -9.90 -3.30
N ARG A 28 0.58 -10.15 -3.45
CA ARG A 28 -0.46 -9.14 -3.66
C ARG A 28 -1.71 -9.54 -2.89
N GLU A 29 -2.20 -8.65 -2.06
CA GLU A 29 -3.41 -8.87 -1.28
C GLU A 29 -4.25 -7.60 -1.25
N TYR A 30 -5.55 -7.73 -1.51
CA TYR A 30 -6.52 -6.67 -1.34
C TYR A 30 -7.49 -7.07 -0.24
N ARG A 31 -7.71 -6.18 0.73
CA ARG A 31 -8.65 -6.38 1.82
C ARG A 31 -9.68 -5.26 1.78
N PRO A 32 -10.96 -5.56 1.49
CA PRO A 32 -12.02 -4.58 1.63
C PRO A 32 -12.18 -4.20 3.11
N GLY A 33 -12.67 -3.00 3.37
CA GLY A 33 -12.81 -2.50 4.73
C GLY A 33 -13.65 -1.23 4.81
N ALA A 34 -13.59 -0.57 5.96
CA ALA A 34 -14.26 0.70 6.21
C ALA A 34 -13.53 1.88 5.53
N TYR A 35 -14.08 3.07 5.70
CA TYR A 35 -13.52 4.32 5.19
C TYR A 35 -13.50 5.39 6.30
N ALA A 36 -12.97 5.03 7.48
CA ALA A 36 -12.70 6.01 8.52
C ALA A 36 -11.66 7.03 8.03
N ALA A 37 -11.54 8.16 8.73
CA ALA A 37 -10.46 9.11 8.47
C ALA A 37 -9.10 8.40 8.58
N ALA A 38 -8.23 8.56 7.59
CA ALA A 38 -6.99 7.76 7.47
C ALA A 38 -5.98 8.01 8.61
N TRP A 39 -6.17 9.08 9.39
CA TRP A 39 -5.38 9.41 10.58
C TRP A 39 -5.98 8.88 11.88
N ALA A 40 -7.13 8.19 11.85
CA ALA A 40 -7.71 7.58 13.05
C ALA A 40 -6.91 6.33 13.46
N ASP A 41 -6.80 6.09 14.77
CA ASP A 41 -5.94 5.04 15.34
C ASP A 41 -6.15 3.64 14.73
N LYS A 42 -7.40 3.29 14.42
CA LYS A 42 -7.77 1.97 13.86
C LYS A 42 -7.88 1.93 12.34
N ALA A 43 -7.67 3.05 11.65
CA ALA A 43 -7.81 3.12 10.20
C ALA A 43 -6.89 2.11 9.49
N SER A 44 -5.70 1.83 10.04
CA SER A 44 -4.75 0.91 9.43
C SER A 44 -5.12 -0.59 9.52
N GLU A 45 -6.10 -0.92 10.35
CA GLU A 45 -6.62 -2.28 10.55
C GLU A 45 -7.96 -2.45 9.84
N ASP A 46 -8.86 -1.47 10.04
CA ASP A 46 -10.26 -1.58 9.65
C ASP A 46 -10.56 -1.05 8.24
N ASN A 47 -9.76 -0.11 7.73
CA ASN A 47 -10.05 0.47 6.41
C ASN A 47 -9.66 -0.46 5.26
N GLU A 48 -10.27 -0.21 4.11
CA GLU A 48 -9.85 -0.81 2.85
C GLU A 48 -8.34 -0.60 2.62
N GLN A 49 -7.65 -1.68 2.25
CA GLN A 49 -6.20 -1.69 2.12
C GLN A 49 -5.72 -2.66 1.05
N ALA A 50 -4.59 -2.34 0.43
CA ALA A 50 -3.87 -3.23 -0.47
C ALA A 50 -2.42 -3.35 -0.03
N SER A 51 -1.89 -4.56 -0.13
CA SER A 51 -0.52 -4.91 0.21
C SER A 51 0.19 -5.50 -1.01
N LEU A 52 1.40 -5.03 -1.30
CA LEU A 52 2.27 -5.54 -2.35
C LEU A 52 3.63 -5.90 -1.75
N GLY A 53 4.02 -7.17 -1.85
CA GLY A 53 5.32 -7.66 -1.42
C GLY A 53 6.27 -7.77 -2.60
N ILE A 54 7.42 -7.13 -2.49
CA ILE A 54 8.45 -7.06 -3.52
C ILE A 54 9.71 -7.74 -2.98
N GLU A 55 10.19 -8.76 -3.69
CA GLU A 55 11.48 -9.39 -3.45
C GLU A 55 12.56 -8.66 -4.23
N THR A 56 13.61 -8.22 -3.53
CA THR A 56 14.75 -7.50 -4.11
C THR A 56 16.06 -8.19 -3.71
N PRO A 57 17.18 -7.93 -4.42
CA PRO A 57 18.50 -8.42 -4.01
C PRO A 57 18.95 -7.94 -2.62
N HIS A 58 18.34 -6.87 -2.10
CA HIS A 58 18.67 -6.27 -0.81
C HIS A 58 17.72 -6.68 0.31
N GLY A 59 16.76 -7.58 0.03
CA GLY A 59 15.76 -8.06 0.97
C GLY A 59 14.33 -7.80 0.51
N ARG A 60 13.39 -8.14 1.39
CA ARG A 60 11.95 -8.05 1.10
C ARG A 60 11.40 -6.69 1.52
N VAL A 61 10.58 -6.10 0.66
CA VAL A 61 9.88 -4.83 0.91
C VAL A 61 8.39 -5.07 0.85
N LEU A 62 7.64 -4.51 1.81
CA LEU A 62 6.19 -4.54 1.81
C LEU A 62 5.67 -3.11 1.64
N VAL A 63 4.89 -2.89 0.59
CA VAL A 63 4.15 -1.64 0.37
C VAL A 63 2.72 -1.87 0.79
N LYS A 64 2.19 -0.98 1.63
CA LYS A 64 0.81 -1.03 2.10
C LYS A 64 0.12 0.30 1.83
N GLN A 65 -0.98 0.26 1.09
CA GLN A 65 -1.85 1.39 0.84
C GLN A 65 -3.12 1.22 1.66
N ILE A 66 -3.57 2.29 2.30
CA ILE A 66 -4.78 2.31 3.14
C ILE A 66 -5.65 3.46 2.62
N ALA A 67 -6.86 3.12 2.19
CA ALA A 67 -7.86 4.08 1.77
C ALA A 67 -8.49 4.75 2.99
N GLY A 68 -9.04 5.94 2.79
CA GLY A 68 -9.66 6.74 3.84
C GLY A 68 -11.06 7.23 3.45
N LEU A 69 -11.60 8.14 4.25
CA LEU A 69 -12.93 8.70 4.07
C LEU A 69 -13.22 9.24 2.66
N VAL A 70 -12.23 9.88 2.04
CA VAL A 70 -12.35 10.50 0.70
C VAL A 70 -11.81 9.59 -0.39
N ALA A 71 -10.55 9.15 -0.30
CA ALA A 71 -9.98 8.18 -1.23
C ALA A 71 -10.45 6.77 -0.87
N ARG A 72 -11.47 6.26 -1.58
CA ARG A 72 -12.19 5.01 -1.26
C ARG A 72 -11.86 3.82 -2.16
N ARG A 73 -10.84 3.93 -2.99
CA ARG A 73 -10.45 2.86 -3.91
C ARG A 73 -8.95 2.78 -4.01
N ILE A 74 -8.43 1.57 -3.90
CA ILE A 74 -7.03 1.27 -4.21
C ILE A 74 -6.98 0.47 -5.52
N VAL A 75 -6.10 0.91 -6.44
CA VAL A 75 -5.79 0.19 -7.66
C VAL A 75 -4.32 -0.17 -7.60
N THR A 76 -4.03 -1.46 -7.77
CA THR A 76 -2.67 -2.00 -7.77
C THR A 76 -2.46 -2.74 -9.09
N ASP A 77 -1.71 -2.11 -10.00
CA ASP A 77 -1.47 -2.62 -11.35
C ASP A 77 -0.57 -3.86 -11.38
N PRO A 78 0.56 -3.93 -10.64
CA PRO A 78 1.42 -5.12 -10.66
C PRO A 78 0.70 -6.36 -10.11
N VAL A 79 0.95 -7.51 -10.73
CA VAL A 79 0.47 -8.83 -10.27
C VAL A 79 1.63 -9.71 -9.82
N VAL A 80 1.32 -10.77 -9.06
CA VAL A 80 2.33 -11.73 -8.61
C VAL A 80 3.02 -12.34 -9.82
N GLY A 81 4.34 -12.26 -9.81
CA GLY A 81 5.22 -12.73 -10.87
C GLY A 81 5.82 -11.64 -11.76
N ASP A 82 5.28 -10.42 -11.71
CA ASP A 82 5.80 -9.28 -12.47
C ASP A 82 7.17 -8.81 -11.95
N SER A 83 7.97 -8.27 -12.88
CA SER A 83 9.20 -7.53 -12.57
C SER A 83 8.92 -6.04 -12.71
N ILE A 84 9.16 -5.27 -11.65
CA ILE A 84 8.93 -3.81 -11.56
C ILE A 84 10.18 -3.06 -11.14
#